data_AF-A0A2H6GYU1-F1
#
_entry.id   AF-A0A2H6GYU1-F1
#
_cell.length_a   1.000
_cell.length_b   1.000
_cell.length_c   1.000
_cell.angle_alpha   90.00
_cell.angle_beta   90.00
_cell.angle_gamma   90.00
#
_symmetry.space_group_name_H-M   'P 1'
#
loop_
_entity.id
_entity.type
_entity.pdbx_description
1 polymer ?
#
loop_
_entity_poly.entity_id
_entity_poly.type
_entity_poly.pdbx_seq_one_letter_code
_entity_poly.pdbx_strand_id
1 'polypeptide(L)'
;MSAAELAGELESSKTDIRKNTGSDAVSVVYPGGAYDNDSRDVVAKFFISARTSDDGYNQLAPADMHLLRSKTVAKYNLPYMNGWADEASEKGLWLIENLHLVGDSNPAGYSFYLSTDDFTDHLDYLDSSGLWIAPQGDVARYIVERENSVATLSFPVFKQDFFSITLTNNLDDSIFNMPLTLVVKLPSGWDTVQVSGRGVILPAKVSKGILYLEVVPNSGEILVERRDV
;
A
#
# COMPACT_ATOMS: atom_id res chain seq x y z
N MET A 1 19.41 -10.50 22.28
CA MET A 1 19.37 -9.02 22.30
C MET A 1 18.20 -8.62 23.19
N SER A 2 18.40 -7.69 24.10
CA SER A 2 17.35 -7.12 24.95
C SER A 2 16.47 -6.14 24.17
N ALA A 3 15.29 -5.80 24.72
CA ALA A 3 14.40 -4.82 24.11
C ALA A 3 15.04 -3.42 23.95
N ALA A 4 15.90 -3.02 24.89
CA ALA A 4 16.60 -1.74 24.84
C ALA A 4 17.68 -1.71 23.76
N GLU A 5 18.45 -2.80 23.62
CA GLU A 5 19.42 -2.95 22.54
C GLU A 5 18.72 -2.94 21.18
N LEU A 6 17.62 -3.69 21.03
CA LEU A 6 16.83 -3.69 19.79
C LEU A 6 16.32 -2.28 19.45
N ALA A 7 15.76 -1.56 20.41
CA ALA A 7 15.28 -0.20 20.18
C ALA A 7 16.41 0.72 19.68
N GLY A 8 17.60 0.62 20.28
CA GLY A 8 18.78 1.38 19.83
C GLY A 8 19.20 1.02 18.39
N GLU A 9 19.22 -0.27 18.05
CA GLU A 9 19.52 -0.72 16.68
C GLU A 9 18.50 -0.20 15.67
N LEU A 10 17.20 -0.27 15.97
CA LEU A 10 16.15 0.22 15.09
C LEU A 10 16.23 1.74 14.91
N GLU A 11 16.45 2.50 15.97
CA GLU A 11 16.62 3.96 15.91
C GLU A 11 17.86 4.37 15.09
N SER A 12 19.00 3.70 15.32
CA SER A 12 20.22 3.94 14.54
C SER A 12 20.00 3.63 13.07
N SER A 13 19.36 2.50 12.76
CA SER A 13 19.10 2.10 11.36
C SER A 13 18.26 3.13 10.60
N LYS A 14 17.23 3.70 11.23
CA LYS A 14 16.40 4.75 10.62
C LYS A 14 17.23 6.02 10.37
N THR A 15 18.05 6.40 11.34
CA THR A 15 18.94 7.56 11.23
C THR A 15 19.92 7.40 10.07
N ASP A 16 20.55 6.23 9.98
CA ASP A 16 21.52 5.93 8.94
C ASP A 16 20.87 5.84 7.55
N ILE A 17 19.71 5.20 7.42
CA ILE A 17 18.98 5.16 6.15
C ILE A 17 18.66 6.58 5.70
N ARG A 18 18.04 7.40 6.56
CA ARG A 18 17.68 8.78 6.22
C ARG A 18 18.91 9.60 5.82
N LYS A 19 20.01 9.47 6.56
CA LYS A 19 21.27 10.17 6.25
C LYS A 19 21.84 9.79 4.88
N ASN A 20 21.74 8.53 4.48
CA ASN A 20 22.36 8.03 3.26
C ASN A 20 21.45 8.08 2.03
N THR A 21 20.12 8.04 2.20
CA THR A 21 19.16 8.00 1.08
C THR A 21 18.28 9.24 0.99
N GLY A 22 18.16 10.01 2.08
CA GLY A 22 17.19 11.10 2.22
C GLY A 22 15.75 10.63 2.48
N SER A 23 15.51 9.31 2.58
CA SER A 23 14.18 8.72 2.79
C SER A 23 14.01 8.24 4.22
N ASP A 24 12.80 8.42 4.77
CA ASP A 24 12.44 7.85 6.06
C ASP A 24 12.05 6.37 5.91
N ALA A 25 12.64 5.50 6.72
CA ALA A 25 12.29 4.08 6.73
C ALA A 25 10.98 3.88 7.53
N VAL A 26 9.92 3.46 6.82
CA VAL A 26 8.57 3.27 7.39
C VAL A 26 8.19 1.81 7.61
N SER A 27 8.95 0.87 7.06
CA SER A 27 8.73 -0.57 7.19
C SER A 27 10.02 -1.31 7.50
N VAL A 28 9.93 -2.48 8.13
CA VAL A 28 11.09 -3.32 8.46
C VAL A 28 10.83 -4.80 8.13
N VAL A 29 11.90 -5.57 7.99
CA VAL A 29 11.86 -7.04 7.88
C VAL A 29 12.55 -7.59 9.12
N TYR A 30 11.92 -8.54 9.81
CA TYR A 30 12.60 -9.22 10.92
C TYR A 30 13.80 -10.01 10.36
N PRO A 31 15.02 -9.83 10.90
CA PRO A 31 16.18 -10.59 10.46
C PRO A 31 15.94 -12.10 10.57
N GLY A 32 16.12 -12.83 9.46
CA GLY A 32 15.81 -14.26 9.38
C GLY A 32 14.31 -14.60 9.54
N GLY A 33 13.43 -13.59 9.54
CA GLY A 33 12.00 -13.71 9.79
C GLY A 33 11.62 -14.08 11.23
N ALA A 34 12.59 -14.08 12.15
CA ALA A 34 12.38 -14.49 13.54
C ALA A 34 11.86 -13.33 14.40
N TYR A 35 10.88 -13.63 15.25
CA TYR A 35 10.26 -12.66 16.14
C TYR A 35 9.73 -13.34 17.40
N ASP A 36 9.41 -12.53 18.40
CA ASP A 36 8.62 -12.85 19.59
C ASP A 36 7.75 -11.62 19.92
N ASN A 37 6.93 -11.71 20.98
CA ASN A 37 6.03 -10.61 21.35
C ASN A 37 6.81 -9.34 21.73
N ASP A 38 7.92 -9.48 22.44
CA ASP A 38 8.72 -8.34 22.91
C ASP A 38 9.35 -7.59 21.74
N SER A 39 9.97 -8.31 20.80
CA SER A 39 10.56 -7.72 19.60
C SER A 39 9.52 -7.09 18.69
N ARG A 40 8.35 -7.72 18.53
CA ARG A 40 7.21 -7.15 17.81
C ARG A 40 6.75 -5.83 18.42
N ASP A 41 6.61 -5.77 19.75
CA ASP A 41 6.18 -4.56 20.45
C ASP A 41 7.22 -3.44 20.42
N VAL A 42 8.51 -3.79 20.37
CA VAL A 42 9.57 -2.80 20.12
C VAL A 42 9.47 -2.27 18.69
N VAL A 43 9.40 -3.15 17.68
CA VAL A 43 9.31 -2.77 16.26
C VAL A 43 8.11 -1.86 15.99
N ALA A 44 6.96 -2.14 16.61
CA ALA A 44 5.74 -1.36 16.44
C ALA A 44 5.86 0.11 16.89
N LYS A 45 6.85 0.45 17.70
CA LYS A 45 7.14 1.84 18.12
C LYS A 45 7.88 2.64 17.05
N PHE A 46 8.55 1.98 16.12
CA PHE A 46 9.46 2.62 15.16
C PHE A 46 8.99 2.53 13.71
N PHE A 47 8.24 1.50 13.34
CA PHE A 47 7.82 1.26 11.96
C PHE A 47 6.30 1.09 11.86
N ILE A 48 5.75 1.47 10.71
CA ILE A 48 4.32 1.34 10.40
C ILE A 48 3.97 -0.13 10.13
N SER A 49 4.90 -0.87 9.52
CA SER A 49 4.72 -2.30 9.25
C SER A 49 6.01 -3.09 9.38
N ALA A 50 5.84 -4.39 9.60
CA ALA A 50 6.92 -5.36 9.57
C ALA A 50 6.46 -6.70 8.97
N ARG A 51 7.34 -7.36 8.21
CA ARG A 51 7.09 -8.71 7.69
C ARG A 51 8.01 -9.76 8.28
N THR A 52 7.49 -10.96 8.45
CA THR A 52 8.20 -12.17 8.87
C THR A 52 8.53 -13.05 7.65
N SER A 53 9.11 -14.23 7.90
CA SER A 53 9.27 -15.27 6.88
C SER A 53 8.16 -16.33 6.91
N ASP A 54 7.08 -16.09 7.67
CA ASP A 54 5.96 -17.02 7.72
C ASP A 54 5.27 -17.08 6.37
N ASP A 55 5.15 -18.28 5.81
CA ASP A 55 4.57 -18.47 4.49
C ASP A 55 3.09 -18.07 4.46
N GLY A 56 2.70 -17.22 3.51
CA GLY A 56 1.28 -16.97 3.25
C GLY A 56 1.00 -15.59 2.66
N TYR A 57 -0.29 -15.25 2.70
CA TYR A 57 -0.84 -13.99 2.24
C TYR A 57 -1.35 -13.17 3.43
N ASN A 58 -1.64 -11.90 3.17
CA ASN A 58 -2.20 -10.97 4.14
C ASN A 58 -3.63 -10.60 3.75
N GLN A 59 -4.47 -10.27 4.73
CA GLN A 59 -5.78 -9.69 4.45
C GLN A 59 -5.63 -8.24 3.94
N LEU A 60 -6.65 -7.68 3.28
CA LEU A 60 -6.61 -6.28 2.81
C LEU A 60 -6.57 -5.26 3.95
N ALA A 61 -6.96 -5.67 5.15
CA ALA A 61 -6.76 -4.97 6.41
C ALA A 61 -6.21 -5.99 7.43
N PRO A 62 -4.87 -6.21 7.47
CA PRO A 62 -4.26 -7.13 8.42
C PRO A 62 -4.56 -6.74 9.86
N ALA A 63 -4.83 -7.72 10.72
CA ALA A 63 -5.08 -7.48 12.14
C ALA A 63 -3.83 -6.98 12.88
N ASP A 64 -2.64 -7.40 12.41
CA ASP A 64 -1.35 -6.92 12.92
C ASP A 64 -0.44 -6.54 11.74
N MET A 65 -0.18 -5.24 11.60
CA MET A 65 0.71 -4.71 10.56
C MET A 65 2.18 -5.04 10.82
N HIS A 66 2.54 -5.57 11.99
CA HIS A 66 3.90 -5.87 12.41
C HIS A 66 4.23 -7.36 12.37
N LEU A 67 3.33 -8.20 11.86
CA LEU A 67 3.53 -9.65 11.67
C LEU A 67 3.04 -10.09 10.28
N LEU A 68 3.32 -9.28 9.26
CA LEU A 68 2.92 -9.58 7.89
C LEU A 68 3.61 -10.83 7.37
N ARG A 69 2.87 -11.70 6.69
CA ARG A 69 3.35 -12.93 6.07
C ARG A 69 3.94 -12.63 4.69
N SER A 70 4.81 -13.51 4.21
CA SER A 70 5.38 -13.38 2.86
C SER A 70 5.53 -14.73 2.17
N LYS A 71 5.52 -14.72 0.84
CA LYS A 71 5.92 -15.86 0.01
C LYS A 71 7.41 -15.75 -0.28
N THR A 72 8.20 -16.65 0.31
CA THR A 72 9.65 -16.68 0.07
C THR A 72 9.95 -17.45 -1.21
N VAL A 73 10.64 -16.78 -2.14
CA VAL A 73 11.07 -17.41 -3.39
C VAL A 73 12.26 -18.32 -3.10
N ALA A 74 11.97 -19.60 -2.93
CA ALA A 74 12.94 -20.67 -2.74
C ALA A 74 12.75 -21.72 -3.84
N LYS A 75 13.83 -22.11 -4.52
CA LYS A 75 13.78 -23.00 -5.71
C LYS A 75 12.81 -22.46 -6.77
N TYR A 76 13.26 -21.43 -7.49
CA TYR A 76 12.49 -20.70 -8.48
C TYR A 76 11.65 -21.59 -9.41
N ASN A 77 10.40 -21.17 -9.60
CA ASN A 77 9.44 -21.74 -10.54
C ASN A 77 8.43 -20.64 -10.91
N LEU A 78 8.54 -20.11 -12.13
CA LEU A 78 7.70 -19.00 -12.61
C LEU A 78 6.20 -19.30 -12.55
N PRO A 79 5.70 -20.46 -13.04
CA PRO A 79 4.30 -20.83 -12.86
C PRO A 79 3.81 -20.77 -11.41
N TYR A 80 4.67 -21.14 -10.46
CA TYR A 80 4.31 -21.11 -9.04
C TYR A 80 4.22 -19.68 -8.49
N MET A 81 5.16 -18.81 -8.88
CA MET A 81 5.14 -17.39 -8.48
C MET A 81 3.94 -16.66 -9.08
N ASN A 82 3.69 -16.86 -10.38
CA ASN A 82 2.52 -16.28 -11.05
C ASN A 82 1.22 -16.77 -10.40
N GLY A 83 1.14 -18.06 -10.05
CA GLY A 83 0.00 -18.62 -9.34
C GLY A 83 -0.26 -18.00 -7.95
N TRP A 84 0.75 -17.46 -7.27
CA TRP A 84 0.54 -16.71 -6.03
C TRP A 84 -0.16 -15.38 -6.27
N ALA A 85 0.22 -14.68 -7.34
CA ALA A 85 -0.40 -13.42 -7.71
C ALA A 85 -1.85 -13.64 -8.17
N ASP A 86 -2.11 -14.69 -8.96
CA ASP A 86 -3.46 -15.12 -9.32
C ASP A 86 -4.31 -15.40 -8.06
N GLU A 87 -3.79 -16.22 -7.13
CA GLU A 87 -4.50 -16.56 -5.90
C GLU A 87 -4.81 -15.32 -5.05
N ALA A 88 -3.84 -14.41 -4.92
CA ALA A 88 -4.04 -13.18 -4.16
C ALA A 88 -5.11 -12.28 -4.80
N SER A 89 -5.08 -12.15 -6.13
CA SER A 89 -6.06 -11.39 -6.90
C SER A 89 -7.48 -11.96 -6.76
N GLU A 90 -7.64 -13.26 -7.01
CA GLU A 90 -8.93 -13.96 -6.95
C GLU A 90 -9.58 -13.90 -5.57
N LYS A 91 -8.76 -13.96 -4.51
CA LYS A 91 -9.24 -14.00 -3.12
C LYS A 91 -9.28 -12.63 -2.45
N GLY A 92 -8.85 -11.56 -3.14
CA GLY A 92 -8.74 -10.23 -2.55
C GLY A 92 -7.78 -10.22 -1.36
N LEU A 93 -6.55 -10.68 -1.56
CA LEU A 93 -5.50 -10.74 -0.56
C LEU A 93 -4.32 -9.84 -0.95
N TRP A 94 -3.48 -9.51 0.02
CA TRP A 94 -2.21 -8.83 -0.18
C TRP A 94 -1.05 -9.83 -0.16
N LEU A 95 -0.41 -9.99 -1.32
CA LEU A 95 0.82 -10.76 -1.49
C LEU A 95 2.04 -9.88 -1.21
N ILE A 96 2.96 -10.39 -0.39
CA ILE A 96 4.31 -9.86 -0.24
C ILE A 96 5.28 -10.95 -0.66
N GLU A 97 6.11 -10.66 -1.67
CA GLU A 97 7.15 -11.58 -2.10
C GLU A 97 8.49 -11.26 -1.42
N ASN A 98 9.17 -12.30 -0.97
CA ASN A 98 10.48 -12.21 -0.35
C ASN A 98 11.55 -12.80 -1.28
N LEU A 99 12.29 -11.89 -1.91
CA LEU A 99 13.38 -12.17 -2.84
C LEU A 99 14.73 -11.97 -2.13
N HIS A 100 15.71 -12.80 -2.43
CA HIS A 100 17.07 -12.69 -1.86
C HIS A 100 18.09 -12.28 -2.92
N LEU A 101 18.73 -13.26 -3.58
CA LEU A 101 19.81 -13.01 -4.53
C LEU A 101 19.24 -13.02 -5.95
N VAL A 102 18.89 -11.83 -6.44
CA VAL A 102 18.56 -11.62 -7.85
C VAL A 102 19.84 -11.23 -8.60
N GLY A 103 20.16 -11.95 -9.68
CA GLY A 103 21.31 -11.58 -10.52
C GLY A 103 21.62 -12.58 -11.62
N ASP A 104 22.74 -12.37 -12.31
CA ASP A 104 23.09 -13.13 -13.52
C ASP A 104 23.93 -14.40 -13.22
N SER A 105 24.35 -14.60 -11.98
CA SER A 105 25.15 -15.78 -11.59
C SER A 105 24.93 -16.22 -10.14
N ASN A 106 25.07 -17.54 -9.91
CA ASN A 106 24.98 -18.15 -8.59
C ASN A 106 26.24 -19.00 -8.26
N PRO A 107 27.43 -18.37 -8.14
CA PRO A 107 28.69 -19.11 -8.00
C PRO A 107 28.76 -19.92 -6.69
N ALA A 108 28.05 -19.48 -5.64
CA ALA A 108 28.02 -20.15 -4.34
C ALA A 108 26.90 -21.20 -4.21
N GLY A 109 26.08 -21.40 -5.25
CA GLY A 109 24.95 -22.34 -5.21
C GLY A 109 23.91 -21.99 -4.15
N TYR A 110 23.69 -20.69 -3.90
CA TYR A 110 22.72 -20.23 -2.91
C TYR A 110 21.31 -20.64 -3.30
N SER A 111 20.56 -21.22 -2.36
CA SER A 111 19.26 -21.86 -2.62
C SER A 111 18.09 -20.90 -2.88
N PHE A 112 18.28 -19.61 -2.59
CA PHE A 112 17.31 -18.53 -2.81
C PHE A 112 17.73 -17.59 -3.95
N TYR A 113 18.56 -18.11 -4.86
CA TYR A 113 18.91 -17.41 -6.09
C TYR A 113 17.74 -17.38 -7.06
N LEU A 114 17.54 -16.22 -7.68
CA LEU A 114 16.62 -15.98 -8.79
C LEU A 114 17.45 -15.34 -9.92
N SER A 115 17.37 -15.89 -11.13
CA SER A 115 18.09 -15.27 -12.25
C SER A 115 17.41 -13.96 -12.66
N THR A 116 18.16 -13.03 -13.26
CA THR A 116 17.59 -11.78 -13.78
C THR A 116 16.53 -12.04 -14.86
N ASP A 117 16.73 -13.04 -15.72
CA ASP A 117 15.77 -13.43 -16.77
C ASP A 117 14.45 -13.90 -16.14
N ASP A 118 14.54 -14.81 -15.18
CA ASP A 118 13.40 -15.35 -14.43
C ASP A 118 12.64 -14.28 -13.64
N PHE A 119 13.37 -13.31 -13.06
CA PHE A 119 12.75 -12.17 -12.39
C PHE A 119 12.03 -11.25 -13.38
N THR A 120 12.63 -11.02 -14.55
CA THR A 120 12.04 -10.19 -15.62
C THR A 120 10.74 -10.82 -16.13
N ASP A 121 10.75 -12.13 -16.41
CA ASP A 121 9.55 -12.86 -16.86
C ASP A 121 8.41 -12.77 -15.83
N HIS A 122 8.74 -12.80 -14.54
CA HIS A 122 7.74 -12.62 -13.48
C HIS A 122 7.21 -11.18 -13.43
N LEU A 123 8.07 -10.18 -13.55
CA LEU A 123 7.66 -8.77 -13.58
C LEU A 123 6.76 -8.47 -14.79
N ASP A 124 7.07 -9.00 -15.97
CA ASP A 124 6.26 -8.85 -17.18
C ASP A 124 4.85 -9.44 -16.98
N TYR A 125 4.77 -10.60 -16.33
CA TYR A 125 3.50 -11.19 -15.96
C TYR A 125 2.72 -10.30 -14.98
N LEU A 126 3.36 -9.81 -13.93
CA LEU A 126 2.71 -8.95 -12.93
C LEU A 126 2.20 -7.62 -13.53
N ASP A 127 2.99 -6.99 -14.42
CA ASP A 127 2.61 -5.75 -15.12
C ASP A 127 1.34 -5.94 -15.98
N SER A 128 1.27 -7.08 -16.68
CA SER A 128 0.10 -7.42 -17.52
C SER A 128 -1.16 -7.80 -16.72
N SER A 129 -1.02 -8.07 -15.42
CA SER A 129 -2.10 -8.63 -14.58
C SER A 129 -3.05 -7.58 -14.00
N GLY A 130 -2.80 -6.28 -14.24
CA GLY A 130 -3.65 -5.20 -13.74
C GLY A 130 -3.65 -5.08 -12.20
N LEU A 131 -2.60 -5.56 -11.55
CA LEU A 131 -2.41 -5.50 -10.11
C LEU A 131 -1.81 -4.17 -9.67
N TRP A 132 -2.10 -3.76 -8.44
CA TRP A 132 -1.37 -2.67 -7.80
C TRP A 132 -0.12 -3.23 -7.12
N ILE A 133 1.04 -2.98 -7.72
CA ILE A 133 2.34 -3.41 -7.21
C ILE A 133 3.02 -2.21 -6.56
N ALA A 134 3.38 -2.32 -5.29
CA ALA A 134 4.00 -1.24 -4.54
C ALA A 134 4.90 -1.77 -3.41
N PRO A 135 5.87 -0.96 -2.94
CA PRO A 135 6.65 -1.29 -1.75
C PRO A 135 5.77 -1.55 -0.53
N GLN A 136 6.18 -2.46 0.36
CA GLN A 136 5.45 -2.79 1.59
C GLN A 136 5.07 -1.55 2.41
N GLY A 137 5.99 -0.59 2.53
CA GLY A 137 5.75 0.66 3.25
C GLY A 137 4.60 1.49 2.68
N ASP A 138 4.45 1.52 1.36
CA ASP A 138 3.40 2.30 0.69
C ASP A 138 2.03 1.65 0.87
N VAL A 139 1.96 0.32 0.67
CA VAL A 139 0.72 -0.44 0.90
C VAL A 139 0.30 -0.36 2.36
N ALA A 140 1.24 -0.47 3.30
CA ALA A 140 0.97 -0.33 4.73
C ALA A 140 0.43 1.06 5.09
N ARG A 141 1.06 2.12 4.57
CA ARG A 141 0.56 3.50 4.76
C ARG A 141 -0.84 3.66 4.20
N TYR A 142 -1.09 3.16 2.98
CA TYR A 142 -2.40 3.23 2.37
C TYR A 142 -3.47 2.52 3.19
N ILE A 143 -3.19 1.30 3.68
CA ILE A 143 -4.13 0.55 4.52
C ILE A 143 -4.41 1.31 5.81
N VAL A 144 -3.37 1.71 6.56
CA VAL A 144 -3.56 2.44 7.83
C VAL A 144 -4.32 3.74 7.60
N GLU A 145 -3.98 4.48 6.56
CA GLU A 145 -4.62 5.75 6.23
C GLU A 145 -6.09 5.56 5.81
N ARG A 146 -6.39 4.54 4.99
CA ARG A 146 -7.75 4.17 4.59
C ARG A 146 -8.62 3.80 5.78
N GLU A 147 -8.13 2.92 6.66
CA GLU A 147 -8.90 2.44 7.82
C GLU A 147 -9.16 3.52 8.88
N ASN A 148 -8.38 4.62 8.85
CA ASN A 148 -8.52 5.74 9.79
C ASN A 148 -9.12 7.01 9.17
N SER A 149 -9.46 6.98 7.88
CA SER A 149 -10.04 8.13 7.18
C SER A 149 -11.56 8.06 7.12
N VAL A 150 -12.19 9.22 7.24
CA VAL A 150 -13.65 9.38 7.15
C VAL A 150 -13.98 10.26 5.94
N ALA A 151 -14.78 9.72 5.03
CA ALA A 151 -15.34 10.48 3.91
C ALA A 151 -16.71 11.05 4.30
N THR A 152 -16.89 12.36 4.11
CA THR A 152 -18.17 13.05 4.35
C THR A 152 -18.69 13.67 3.05
N LEU A 153 -19.96 13.43 2.74
CA LEU A 153 -20.65 14.02 1.60
C LEU A 153 -21.60 15.13 2.10
N SER A 154 -21.50 16.31 1.52
CA SER A 154 -22.36 17.45 1.87
C SER A 154 -23.13 17.93 0.63
N PHE A 155 -24.46 17.97 0.75
CA PHE A 155 -25.37 18.39 -0.32
C PHE A 155 -25.94 19.78 -0.02
N PRO A 156 -25.94 20.72 -0.98
CA PRO A 156 -26.58 22.02 -0.80
C PRO A 156 -28.10 21.87 -0.71
N VAL A 157 -28.73 22.65 0.15
CA VAL A 157 -30.19 22.60 0.35
C VAL A 157 -30.95 23.12 -0.89
N PHE A 158 -30.41 24.14 -1.55
CA PHE A 158 -31.13 24.88 -2.60
C PHE A 158 -30.62 24.62 -4.02
N LYS A 159 -29.61 23.77 -4.20
CA LYS A 159 -28.96 23.54 -5.49
C LYS A 159 -28.49 22.08 -5.58
N GLN A 160 -29.09 21.32 -6.49
CA GLN A 160 -28.96 19.85 -6.58
C GLN A 160 -28.08 19.39 -7.76
N ASP A 161 -27.29 20.28 -8.34
CA ASP A 161 -26.33 20.00 -9.43
C ASP A 161 -24.88 19.93 -8.92
N PHE A 162 -24.64 20.05 -7.61
CA PHE A 162 -23.32 19.78 -7.02
C PHE A 162 -23.44 19.20 -5.61
N PHE A 163 -22.37 18.56 -5.15
CA PHE A 163 -22.14 18.21 -3.75
C PHE A 163 -20.65 18.32 -3.45
N SER A 164 -20.28 18.39 -2.17
CA SER A 164 -18.88 18.36 -1.75
C SER A 164 -18.52 17.08 -1.01
N ILE A 165 -17.25 16.73 -1.10
CA ILE A 165 -16.62 15.61 -0.41
C ILE A 165 -15.48 16.17 0.43
N THR A 166 -15.39 15.73 1.69
CA THR A 166 -14.17 15.86 2.49
C THR A 166 -13.69 14.47 2.88
N LEU A 167 -12.37 14.29 2.93
CA LEU A 167 -11.71 13.08 3.42
C LEU A 167 -10.73 13.49 4.51
N THR A 168 -10.97 13.05 5.74
CA THR A 168 -10.21 13.52 6.91
C THR A 168 -9.79 12.38 7.81
N ASN A 169 -8.62 12.52 8.44
CA ASN A 169 -8.12 11.66 9.50
C ASN A 169 -7.32 12.48 10.52
N ASN A 170 -6.82 11.83 11.59
CA ASN A 170 -5.97 12.46 12.61
C ASN A 170 -4.53 11.91 12.58
N LEU A 171 -4.07 11.43 11.42
CA LEU A 171 -2.72 10.90 11.24
C LEU A 171 -1.72 12.03 10.92
N ASP A 172 -0.42 11.73 11.02
CA ASP A 172 0.63 12.67 10.65
C ASP A 172 0.77 12.76 9.12
N ASP A 173 0.32 13.87 8.52
CA ASP A 173 0.34 14.13 7.07
C ASP A 173 1.75 14.07 6.43
N SER A 174 2.83 14.18 7.23
CA SER A 174 4.20 14.01 6.71
C SER A 174 4.53 12.55 6.41
N ILE A 175 3.82 11.62 7.04
CA ILE A 175 3.98 10.18 6.90
C ILE A 175 2.83 9.60 6.07
N PHE A 176 1.60 9.92 6.45
CA PHE A 176 0.36 9.43 5.83
C PHE A 176 -0.17 10.48 4.86
N ASN A 177 0.21 10.29 3.60
CA ASN A 177 -0.14 11.15 2.48
C ASN A 177 -0.42 10.33 1.22
N MET A 178 -0.89 9.10 1.40
CA MET A 178 -1.23 8.21 0.31
C MET A 178 -2.52 8.71 -0.35
N PRO A 179 -2.56 8.83 -1.69
CA PRO A 179 -3.82 9.03 -2.38
C PRO A 179 -4.73 7.82 -2.12
N LEU A 180 -5.91 8.07 -1.57
CA LEU A 180 -6.93 7.05 -1.34
C LEU A 180 -7.97 7.07 -2.47
N THR A 181 -8.33 5.89 -2.96
CA THR A 181 -9.40 5.74 -3.96
C THR A 181 -10.77 5.92 -3.30
N LEU A 182 -11.46 7.01 -3.62
CA LEU A 182 -12.86 7.19 -3.30
C LEU A 182 -13.75 6.60 -4.38
N VAL A 183 -14.72 5.79 -3.96
CA VAL A 183 -15.75 5.19 -4.82
C VAL A 183 -17.09 5.78 -4.40
N VAL A 184 -17.60 6.73 -5.19
CA VAL A 184 -18.78 7.52 -4.84
C VAL A 184 -19.92 7.20 -5.80
N LYS A 185 -21.06 6.76 -5.25
CA LYS A 185 -22.27 6.61 -6.04
C LYS A 185 -22.85 7.99 -6.36
N LEU A 186 -22.98 8.30 -7.64
CA LEU A 186 -23.55 9.56 -8.09
C LEU A 186 -25.09 9.55 -7.97
N PRO A 187 -25.73 10.72 -7.79
CA PRO A 187 -27.17 10.85 -7.92
C PRO A 187 -27.67 10.40 -9.30
N SER A 188 -28.93 9.98 -9.40
CA SER A 188 -29.52 9.53 -10.67
C SER A 188 -29.46 10.62 -11.74
N GLY A 189 -29.08 10.24 -12.97
CA GLY A 189 -29.00 11.16 -14.12
C GLY A 189 -27.75 12.04 -14.17
N TRP A 190 -26.75 11.80 -13.31
CA TRP A 190 -25.45 12.45 -13.38
C TRP A 190 -24.50 11.60 -14.22
N ASP A 191 -24.58 11.75 -15.55
CA ASP A 191 -23.78 10.96 -16.49
C ASP A 191 -22.38 11.56 -16.69
N THR A 192 -22.26 12.88 -16.56
CA THR A 192 -21.00 13.62 -16.59
C THR A 192 -20.90 14.58 -15.41
N VAL A 193 -19.70 14.62 -14.82
CA VAL A 193 -19.38 15.50 -13.71
C VAL A 193 -18.02 16.16 -13.95
N GLN A 194 -17.82 17.33 -13.36
CA GLN A 194 -16.53 17.92 -13.15
C GLN A 194 -16.18 17.80 -11.67
N VAL A 195 -14.98 17.30 -11.38
CA VAL A 195 -14.44 17.26 -10.02
C VAL A 195 -13.38 18.34 -9.90
N SER A 196 -13.41 19.12 -8.83
CA SER A 196 -12.41 20.14 -8.56
C SER A 196 -12.07 20.22 -7.07
N GLY A 197 -10.86 20.67 -6.76
CA GLY A 197 -10.38 20.88 -5.39
C GLY A 197 -9.30 21.94 -5.40
N ARG A 198 -9.28 22.83 -4.39
CA ARG A 198 -8.33 23.95 -4.29
C ARG A 198 -8.23 24.80 -5.58
N GLY A 199 -9.34 24.96 -6.31
CA GLY A 199 -9.40 25.76 -7.53
C GLY A 199 -8.86 25.11 -8.81
N VAL A 200 -8.52 23.82 -8.78
CA VAL A 200 -8.10 23.05 -9.97
C VAL A 200 -9.04 21.88 -10.26
N ILE A 201 -9.14 21.49 -11.53
CA ILE A 201 -9.87 20.28 -11.93
C ILE A 201 -9.03 19.06 -11.55
N LEU A 202 -9.67 18.09 -10.89
CA LEU A 202 -9.05 16.83 -10.49
C LEU A 202 -9.35 15.73 -11.51
N PRO A 203 -8.40 14.82 -11.77
CA PRO A 203 -8.67 13.64 -12.58
C PRO A 203 -9.70 12.76 -11.86
N ALA A 204 -10.72 12.35 -12.59
CA ALA A 204 -11.73 11.43 -12.09
C ALA A 204 -12.31 10.59 -13.23
N LYS A 205 -12.79 9.40 -12.89
CA LYS A 205 -13.43 8.47 -13.83
C LYS A 205 -14.88 8.26 -13.40
N VAL A 206 -15.81 8.43 -14.33
CA VAL A 206 -17.22 8.02 -14.14
C VAL A 206 -17.46 6.74 -14.93
N SER A 207 -18.07 5.74 -14.29
CA SER A 207 -18.49 4.51 -14.94
C SER A 207 -19.75 3.98 -14.29
N LYS A 208 -20.82 3.82 -15.08
CA LYS A 208 -22.12 3.27 -14.63
C LYS A 208 -22.67 3.94 -13.35
N GLY A 209 -22.62 5.29 -13.31
CA GLY A 209 -23.10 6.07 -12.17
C GLY A 209 -22.20 6.03 -10.92
N ILE A 210 -20.98 5.50 -11.04
CA ILE A 210 -19.97 5.51 -9.99
C ILE A 210 -18.84 6.46 -10.40
N LEU A 211 -18.50 7.37 -9.51
CA LEU A 211 -17.34 8.24 -9.59
C LEU A 211 -16.16 7.59 -8.84
N TYR A 212 -15.02 7.51 -9.50
CA TYR A 212 -13.74 7.09 -8.95
C TYR A 212 -12.78 8.28 -8.99
N LEU A 213 -12.16 8.60 -7.86
CA LEU A 213 -11.19 9.67 -7.74
C LEU A 213 -10.14 9.34 -6.67
N GLU A 214 -8.92 9.81 -6.88
CA GLU A 214 -7.83 9.69 -5.92
C GLU A 214 -7.75 10.95 -5.07
N VAL A 215 -7.74 10.78 -3.75
CA VAL A 215 -7.77 11.89 -2.78
C VAL A 215 -6.80 11.63 -1.65
N VAL A 216 -5.87 12.56 -1.46
CA VAL A 216 -5.06 12.57 -0.23
C VAL A 216 -5.94 13.10 0.91
N PRO A 217 -6.09 12.39 2.04
CA PRO A 217 -6.78 12.90 3.21
C PRO A 217 -6.25 14.28 3.66
N ASN A 218 -7.10 15.05 4.33
CA ASN A 218 -6.79 16.41 4.81
C ASN A 218 -6.40 17.40 3.69
N SER A 219 -6.60 17.04 2.41
CA SER A 219 -6.34 17.93 1.27
C SER A 219 -7.40 19.02 1.04
N GLY A 220 -8.44 19.08 1.88
CA GLY A 220 -9.49 20.09 1.82
C GLY A 220 -10.74 19.60 1.10
N GLU A 221 -11.63 20.54 0.78
CA GLU A 221 -12.91 20.23 0.15
C GLU A 221 -12.76 19.93 -1.35
N ILE A 222 -13.44 18.88 -1.79
CA ILE A 222 -13.59 18.51 -3.20
C ILE A 222 -15.02 18.79 -3.62
N LEU A 223 -15.18 19.53 -4.71
CA LEU A 223 -16.46 19.85 -5.31
C LEU A 223 -16.72 18.92 -6.50
N VAL A 224 -17.89 18.28 -6.51
CA VAL A 224 -18.39 17.49 -7.64
C VAL A 224 -19.60 18.19 -8.23
N GLU A 225 -19.49 18.64 -9.47
CA GLU A 225 -20.54 19.38 -10.18
C GLU A 225 -21.03 18.60 -11.39
N ARG A 226 -22.34 18.48 -11.57
CA ARG A 226 -22.95 17.91 -12.77
C ARG A 226 -22.70 18.80 -13.98
N ARG A 227 -22.44 18.20 -15.15
CA ARG A 227 -22.17 18.93 -16.40
C ARG A 227 -23.12 18.62 -17.56
N ASP A 228 -24.12 17.76 -17.35
CA ASP A 228 -25.09 17.34 -18.37
C ASP A 228 -26.14 18.41 -18.75
N VAL A 229 -25.86 19.70 -18.54
CA VAL A 229 -26.83 20.82 -18.65
C VAL A 229 -26.45 21.81 -19.72
#